data_AF-A0A7E5X0A1-F1
#
_entry.id   AF-A0A7E5X0A1-F1
#
_cell.length_a   1.000
_cell.length_b   1.000
_cell.length_c   1.000
_cell.angle_alpha   90.00
_cell.angle_beta   90.00
_cell.angle_gamma   90.00
#
_symmetry.space_group_name_H-M   'P 1'
#
loop_
_entity.id
_entity.type
_entity.pdbx_description
1 polymer ?
#
loop_
_entity_poly.entity_id
_entity_poly.type
_entity_poly.pdbx_seq_one_letter_code
_entity_poly.pdbx_strand_id
1 'polypeptide(L)'
;MRGRRKILLLHGVPEHSKEDTAQVVAGVMLEHVKIADFSVAAVRRFHRMGRNSNGSKPRPILLKLRDVEVRDRIWFEKTKLKGSGITLSEFLTKTRHDAFMMAREKFGISNCWTQ
;
A
#
# COMPACT_ATOMS: atom_id res chain seq x y z
N MET A 1 10.57 -2.53 17.58
CA MET A 1 10.18 -2.53 16.15
C MET A 1 8.69 -2.15 15.91
N ARG A 2 8.27 -0.88 16.08
CA ARG A 2 6.88 -0.43 15.78
C ARG A 2 6.74 0.34 14.46
N GLY A 3 7.81 0.49 13.68
CA GLY A 3 7.86 1.43 12.54
C GLY A 3 7.06 1.02 11.30
N ARG A 4 6.93 -0.29 11.02
CA ARG A 4 6.33 -0.80 9.76
C ARG A 4 4.81 -0.99 9.79
N ARG A 5 4.19 -0.99 10.98
CA ARG A 5 2.73 -1.20 11.14
C ARG A 5 1.87 -0.11 10.48
N LYS A 6 2.46 1.05 10.21
CA LYS A 6 1.81 2.20 9.57
C LYS A 6 2.15 2.28 8.08
N ILE A 7 2.74 1.23 7.50
CA ILE A 7 3.28 1.26 6.15
C ILE A 7 2.50 0.30 5.27
N LEU A 8 2.01 0.85 4.16
CA LEU A 8 1.49 0.09 3.02
C LEU A 8 2.42 0.25 1.83
N LEU A 9 2.40 -0.73 0.94
CA LEU A 9 3.02 -0.66 -0.36
C LEU A 9 1.93 -0.62 -1.42
N LEU A 10 2.05 0.33 -2.33
CA LEU A 10 1.17 0.50 -3.47
C LEU A 10 1.91 0.04 -4.73
N HIS A 11 1.37 -0.96 -5.42
CA HIS A 11 1.97 -1.58 -6.60
C HIS A 11 1.15 -1.27 -7.84
N GLY A 12 1.78 -1.34 -9.02
CA GLY A 12 1.09 -1.21 -10.30
C GLY A 12 0.85 0.23 -10.76
N VAL A 13 1.33 1.22 -9.99
CA VAL A 13 1.25 2.64 -10.38
C VAL A 13 2.37 2.96 -11.38
N PRO A 14 2.04 3.41 -12.61
CA PRO A 14 3.05 3.81 -13.61
C PRO A 14 4.05 4.84 -13.07
N GLU A 15 5.29 4.79 -13.54
CA GLU A 15 6.33 5.74 -13.17
C GLU A 15 6.44 6.86 -14.21
N HIS A 16 6.62 8.09 -13.73
CA HIS A 16 6.83 9.24 -14.59
C HIS A 16 8.11 10.00 -14.19
N SER A 17 8.73 10.66 -15.16
CA SER A 17 9.90 11.52 -14.90
C SER A 17 9.48 12.68 -14.00
N LYS A 18 10.31 12.97 -12.97
CA LYS A 18 10.05 14.02 -11.97
C LYS A 18 8.68 13.90 -11.29
N GLU A 19 8.23 12.67 -11.01
CA GLU A 19 6.95 12.44 -10.34
C GLU A 19 6.89 13.06 -8.93
N ASP A 20 5.77 13.70 -8.61
CA ASP A 20 5.40 13.97 -7.23
C ASP A 20 4.63 12.76 -6.69
N THR A 21 5.34 11.88 -5.99
CA THR A 21 4.76 10.65 -5.43
C THR A 21 3.61 10.93 -4.47
N ALA A 22 3.58 12.09 -3.80
CA ALA A 22 2.49 12.43 -2.88
C ALA A 22 1.19 12.72 -3.65
N GLN A 23 1.27 13.48 -4.74
CA GLN A 23 0.12 13.76 -5.62
C GLN A 23 -0.37 12.50 -6.33
N VAL A 24 0.56 11.66 -6.80
CA VAL A 24 0.22 10.37 -7.42
C VAL A 24 -0.58 9.49 -6.46
N VAL A 25 -0.15 9.37 -5.20
CA VAL A 25 -0.91 8.60 -4.20
C VAL A 25 -2.25 9.24 -3.90
N ALA A 26 -2.32 10.56 -3.75
CA ALA A 26 -3.58 11.26 -3.53
C ALA A 26 -4.59 11.00 -4.66
N GLY A 27 -4.13 11.06 -5.92
CA GLY A 27 -4.94 10.72 -7.09
C GLY A 27 -5.49 9.30 -7.02
N VAL A 28 -4.64 8.30 -6.74
CA VAL A 28 -5.07 6.89 -6.60
C VAL A 28 -6.11 6.71 -5.49
N MET A 29 -5.94 7.41 -4.35
CA MET A 29 -6.87 7.33 -3.22
C MET A 29 -8.24 7.96 -3.55
N LEU A 30 -8.24 9.07 -4.29
CA LEU A 30 -9.46 9.76 -4.70
C LEU A 30 -10.20 8.98 -5.80
N GLU A 31 -9.48 8.54 -6.84
CA GLU A 31 -10.05 7.89 -8.02
C GLU A 31 -10.57 6.49 -7.73
N HIS A 32 -9.77 5.65 -7.07
CA HIS A 32 -10.12 4.23 -6.90
C HIS A 32 -10.67 3.90 -5.52
N VAL A 33 -10.05 4.42 -4.45
CA VAL A 33 -10.44 4.06 -3.07
C VAL A 33 -11.65 4.88 -2.59
N LYS A 34 -11.90 6.04 -3.24
CA LYS A 34 -13.02 6.96 -2.95
C LYS A 34 -13.02 7.45 -1.50
N ILE A 35 -11.84 7.70 -0.93
CA ILE A 35 -11.72 8.34 0.38
C ILE A 35 -11.77 9.85 0.14
N ALA A 36 -12.95 10.45 0.28
CA ALA A 36 -13.20 11.86 -0.02
C ALA A 36 -12.27 12.81 0.77
N ASP A 37 -11.98 12.47 2.03
CA ASP A 37 -11.14 13.28 2.92
C ASP A 37 -9.67 12.82 2.95
N PHE A 38 -9.19 12.16 1.89
CA PHE A 38 -7.78 11.78 1.84
C PHE A 38 -6.91 13.02 1.66
N SER A 39 -6.22 13.40 2.74
CA SER A 39 -5.23 14.47 2.72
C SER A 39 -3.82 13.90 2.68
N VAL A 40 -2.94 14.50 1.87
CA VAL A 40 -1.50 14.23 1.87
C VAL A 40 -0.90 14.40 3.28
N ALA A 41 -1.47 15.27 4.11
CA ALA A 41 -1.06 15.47 5.50
C ALA A 41 -1.23 14.22 6.38
N ALA A 42 -2.12 13.29 6.00
CA ALA A 42 -2.32 12.02 6.69
C ALA A 42 -1.13 11.06 6.51
N VAL A 43 -0.16 11.43 5.67
CA VAL A 43 1.01 10.63 5.34
C VAL A 43 2.28 11.32 5.77
N ARG A 44 3.20 10.55 6.36
CA ARG A 44 4.51 11.02 6.81
C ARG A 44 5.61 10.85 5.78
N ARG A 45 5.49 9.88 4.86
CA ARG A 45 6.49 9.63 3.82
C ARG A 45 5.88 8.89 2.63
N PHE A 46 6.27 9.33 1.44
CA PHE A 46 6.03 8.67 0.16
C PHE A 46 7.37 8.54 -0.57
N HIS A 47 7.67 7.39 -1.16
CA HIS A 47 8.78 7.24 -2.12
C HIS A 47 8.68 5.90 -2.84
N ARG A 48 9.25 5.82 -4.05
CA ARG A 48 9.45 4.55 -4.76
C ARG A 48 10.51 3.71 -4.05
N MET A 49 10.26 2.42 -3.98
CA MET A 49 11.15 1.43 -3.38
C MET A 49 11.97 0.71 -4.45
N GLY A 50 13.23 0.42 -4.11
CA GLY A 50 14.13 -0.33 -4.99
C GLY A 50 14.88 0.54 -5.99
N ARG A 51 15.83 -0.10 -6.68
CA ARG A 51 16.64 0.57 -7.72
C ARG A 51 15.79 0.82 -8.95
N ASN A 52 16.06 1.93 -9.62
CA ASN A 52 15.47 2.23 -10.92
C ASN A 52 16.00 1.21 -11.93
N SER A 53 15.30 0.10 -12.11
CA SER A 53 15.57 -0.84 -13.19
C SER A 53 14.70 -0.42 -14.37
N ASN A 54 15.25 -0.45 -15.58
CA ASN A 54 14.47 -0.34 -16.83
C ASN A 54 13.58 -1.60 -17.04
N GLY A 55 13.00 -2.11 -15.96
CA GLY A 55 12.29 -3.38 -15.90
C GLY A 55 10.83 -3.23 -16.29
N SER A 56 10.24 -4.36 -16.65
CA SER A 56 8.84 -4.48 -17.12
C SER A 56 7.78 -4.06 -16.09
N LYS A 57 8.12 -3.89 -14.80
CA LYS A 57 7.14 -3.59 -13.73
C LYS A 57 7.48 -2.31 -12.98
N PRO A 58 6.50 -1.41 -12.75
CA PRO A 58 6.70 -0.22 -11.94
C PRO A 58 7.11 -0.56 -10.51
N ARG A 59 8.02 0.24 -9.94
CA ARG A 59 8.46 0.12 -8.55
C ARG A 59 7.32 0.43 -7.59
N PRO A 60 7.18 -0.32 -6.48
CA PRO A 60 6.15 -0.01 -5.50
C PRO A 60 6.42 1.32 -4.80
N ILE A 61 5.35 2.04 -4.48
CA ILE A 61 5.38 3.23 -3.64
C ILE A 61 5.23 2.80 -2.19
N LEU A 62 6.19 3.17 -1.34
CA LEU A 62 6.05 3.06 0.10
C LEU A 62 5.22 4.22 0.63
N LEU A 63 4.13 3.88 1.32
CA LEU A 63 3.18 4.81 1.92
C LEU A 63 3.24 4.68 3.44
N LYS A 64 3.93 5.59 4.14
CA LYS A 64 4.00 5.60 5.61
C LYS A 64 3.00 6.60 6.19
N LEU A 65 1.97 6.09 6.83
CA LEU A 65 0.86 6.88 7.35
C LEU A 65 1.15 7.45 8.75
N ARG A 66 0.38 8.47 9.12
CA ARG A 66 0.51 9.17 10.41
C ARG A 66 0.27 8.22 11.59
N ASP A 67 -0.78 7.42 11.51
CA ASP A 67 -1.23 6.48 12.53
C ASP A 67 -1.74 5.17 11.91
N VAL A 68 -2.16 4.24 12.76
CA VAL A 68 -2.64 2.91 12.32
C VAL A 68 -4.09 2.99 11.87
N GLU A 69 -4.89 3.89 12.44
CA GLU A 69 -6.30 4.07 12.09
C GLU A 69 -6.46 4.53 10.63
N VAL A 70 -5.66 5.51 10.19
CA VAL A 70 -5.62 5.93 8.78
C VAL A 70 -5.16 4.78 7.88
N ARG A 71 -4.24 3.95 8.36
CA ARG A 71 -3.75 2.76 7.63
C ARG A 71 -4.85 1.74 7.43
N ASP A 72 -5.54 1.40 8.50
CA ASP A 72 -6.58 0.38 8.52
C ASP A 72 -7.76 0.82 7.64
N ARG A 73 -8.16 2.10 7.72
CA ARG A 73 -9.18 2.69 6.83
C ARG A 73 -8.84 2.51 5.35
N ILE A 74 -7.60 2.76 4.93
CA ILE A 74 -7.18 2.52 3.54
C ILE A 74 -7.12 1.02 3.23
N TRP A 75 -6.65 0.22 4.18
CA TRP A 75 -6.46 -1.22 4.00
C TRP A 75 -7.76 -1.98 3.78
N PHE A 76 -8.81 -1.66 4.54
CA PHE A 76 -10.10 -2.33 4.42
C PHE A 76 -10.82 -1.96 3.12
N GLU A 77 -10.53 -0.79 2.57
CA GLU A 77 -11.08 -0.31 1.29
C GLU A 77 -10.29 -0.82 0.06
N LYS A 78 -9.22 -1.61 0.25
CA LYS A 78 -8.35 -2.08 -0.84
C LYS A 78 -9.07 -2.89 -1.92
N THR A 79 -10.23 -3.47 -1.63
CA THR A 79 -11.04 -4.21 -2.60
C THR A 79 -11.54 -3.33 -3.74
N LYS A 80 -11.66 -2.01 -3.52
CA LYS A 80 -12.03 -1.04 -4.56
C LYS A 80 -10.96 -0.88 -5.65
N LEU A 81 -9.73 -1.34 -5.40
CA LEU A 81 -8.65 -1.38 -6.41
C LEU A 81 -8.77 -2.59 -7.35
N LYS A 82 -9.72 -3.51 -7.13
CA LYS A 82 -9.91 -4.67 -8.03
C LYS A 82 -10.25 -4.17 -9.43
N GLY A 83 -9.52 -4.67 -10.43
CA GLY A 83 -9.71 -4.32 -11.83
C GLY A 83 -8.90 -3.10 -12.31
N SER A 84 -8.29 -2.31 -11.42
CA SER A 84 -7.46 -1.16 -11.84
C SER A 84 -6.01 -1.51 -12.18
N GLY A 85 -5.58 -2.76 -11.94
CA GLY A 85 -4.18 -3.17 -12.05
C GLY A 85 -3.30 -2.69 -10.88
N ILE A 86 -3.86 -1.91 -9.95
CA ILE A 86 -3.19 -1.42 -8.75
C ILE A 86 -3.49 -2.36 -7.58
N THR A 87 -2.51 -2.62 -6.72
CA THR A 87 -2.70 -3.44 -5.51
C THR A 87 -2.06 -2.80 -4.29
N LEU A 88 -2.66 -3.05 -3.12
CA LEU A 88 -2.12 -2.68 -1.82
C LEU A 88 -1.62 -3.91 -1.08
N SER A 89 -0.42 -3.84 -0.51
CA SER A 89 0.13 -4.87 0.38
C SER A 89 0.68 -4.27 1.68
N GLU A 90 0.67 -5.05 2.76
CA GLU A 90 1.37 -4.65 3.99
C GLU A 90 2.88 -4.71 3.81
N PHE A 91 3.61 -3.85 4.53
CA PHE A 91 5.08 -3.90 4.56
C PHE A 91 5.59 -4.83 5.66
N LEU A 92 5.53 -6.13 5.37
CA LEU A 92 5.93 -7.19 6.29
C LEU A 92 7.43 -7.49 6.21
N THR A 93 8.04 -7.85 7.35
CA THR A 93 9.35 -8.51 7.35
C THR A 93 9.20 -9.93 6.86
N LYS A 94 10.29 -10.57 6.43
CA LYS A 94 10.29 -11.96 5.96
C LYS A 94 9.55 -12.91 6.91
N THR A 95 9.92 -12.94 8.19
CA THR A 95 9.25 -13.80 9.19
C THR A 95 7.74 -13.56 9.31
N ARG A 96 7.28 -12.30 9.19
CA ARG A 96 5.85 -11.97 9.27
C ARG A 96 5.11 -12.31 7.98
N HIS A 97 5.77 -12.14 6.85
CA HIS A 97 5.24 -12.55 5.56
C HIS A 97 5.10 -14.07 5.51
N ASP A 98 6.12 -14.81 5.97
CA ASP A 98 6.10 -16.27 6.03
C ASP A 98 4.96 -16.75 6.96
N ALA A 99 4.78 -16.11 8.13
CA ALA A 99 3.64 -16.39 9.02
C ALA A 99 2.28 -16.10 8.37
N PHE A 100 2.16 -14.98 7.65
CA PHE A 100 0.95 -14.65 6.89
C PHE A 100 0.65 -15.68 5.79
N MET A 101 1.67 -16.14 5.07
CA MET A 101 1.49 -17.15 4.01
C MET A 101 1.04 -18.49 4.57
N MET A 102 1.61 -18.94 5.70
CA MET A 102 1.15 -20.15 6.40
C MET A 102 -0.31 -20.01 6.90
N ALA A 103 -0.68 -18.86 7.45
CA ALA A 103 -2.05 -18.60 7.89
C ALA A 103 -3.02 -18.58 6.69
N ARG A 104 -2.61 -17.97 5.57
CA ARG A 104 -3.42 -17.91 4.34
C ARG A 104 -3.69 -19.30 3.77
N GLU A 105 -2.68 -20.16 3.75
CA GLU A 105 -2.81 -21.55 3.29
C GLU A 105 -3.79 -22.32 4.17
N LYS A 106 -3.70 -22.16 5.50
CA LYS A 106 -4.51 -22.94 6.45
C LYS A 106 -5.94 -22.42 6.63
N PHE A 107 -6.14 -21.10 6.64
CA PHE A 107 -7.41 -20.47 7.03
C PHE A 107 -8.08 -19.71 5.89
N GLY A 108 -7.42 -19.53 4.75
CA GLY A 108 -7.90 -18.72 3.65
C GLY A 108 -7.67 -17.21 3.85
N ILE A 109 -7.63 -16.47 2.74
CA ILE A 109 -7.27 -15.04 2.72
C ILE A 109 -8.21 -14.15 3.52
N SER A 110 -9.50 -14.51 3.63
CA SER A 110 -10.50 -13.74 4.39
C SER A 110 -10.29 -13.80 5.89
N ASN A 111 -9.68 -14.87 6.40
CA ASN A 111 -9.51 -15.14 7.84
C ASN A 111 -8.11 -14.80 8.36
N CYS A 112 -7.33 -14.06 7.58
CA CYS A 112 -5.95 -13.68 7.93
C CYS A 112 -5.79 -12.23 8.40
N TRP A 113 -6.88 -11.48 8.43
CA TRP A 113 -6.87 -10.05 8.77
C TRP A 113 -7.49 -9.83 10.14
N THR A 114 -6.86 -8.97 10.94
CA THR A 114 -7.47 -8.45 12.16
C THR A 114 -8.51 -7.40 11.76
N GLN A 115 -9.70 -7.46 12.37
CA GLN A 115 -10.77 -6.47 12.25
C GLN A 115 -10.75 -5.54 13.45
#